data_AF-A0A952BX99-F1
#
_entry.id   AF-A0A952BX99-F1
#
_cell.length_a   1.000
_cell.length_b   1.000
_cell.length_c   1.000
_cell.angle_alpha   90.00
_cell.angle_beta   90.00
_cell.angle_gamma   90.00
#
_symmetry.space_group_name_H-M   'P 1'
#
loop_
_entity.id
_entity.type
_entity.pdbx_description
1 polymer ?
#
loop_
_entity_poly.entity_id
_entity_poly.type
_entity_poly.pdbx_seq_one_letter_code
_entity_poly.pdbx_strand_id
1 'polypeptide(L)'
;MATKSGVDSVNLVFLQKSRKRIKPGTVFVFQLIFEPDKFRFGMVASTTLIMSSCDKVTLVYIYDYLGNSKEDFPDFAAKKLLLPPQAINTLGWSSGFFETVAYLDLDKHPEYKFPQHHFASFVRKGVYYDEFNNQVQDPVEPLGVHGLGNHRTVEDKVCDKLGYPCSED
;
A
#
# COMPACT_ATOMS: atom_id res chain seq x y z
N MET A 1 -29.15 -10.35 -26.22
CA MET A 1 -28.22 -9.39 -26.84
C MET A 1 -28.31 -8.06 -26.11
N ALA A 2 -27.28 -7.76 -25.32
CA ALA A 2 -26.80 -6.42 -24.99
C ALA A 2 -25.37 -6.64 -24.48
N THR A 3 -24.40 -6.32 -25.33
CA THR A 3 -22.96 -6.36 -25.07
C THR A 3 -22.57 -5.24 -24.11
N LYS A 4 -21.68 -5.55 -23.14
CA LYS A 4 -20.74 -4.62 -22.48
C LYS A 4 -19.68 -5.50 -21.80
N SER A 5 -18.58 -5.76 -22.50
CA SER A 5 -17.30 -5.03 -22.43
C SER A 5 -16.47 -5.51 -21.25
N GLY A 6 -15.38 -6.23 -21.54
CA GLY A 6 -14.39 -6.66 -20.55
C GLY A 6 -13.98 -5.48 -19.68
N VAL A 7 -14.23 -5.64 -18.38
CA VAL A 7 -13.60 -4.85 -17.33
C VAL A 7 -12.81 -5.90 -16.57
N ASP A 8 -11.48 -5.85 -16.66
CA ASP A 8 -10.60 -6.65 -15.80
C ASP A 8 -11.13 -6.51 -14.36
N SER A 9 -11.57 -7.61 -13.77
CA SER A 9 -12.35 -7.57 -12.54
C SER A 9 -11.42 -7.39 -11.34
N VAL A 10 -11.15 -6.15 -10.97
CA VAL A 10 -10.42 -5.80 -9.73
C VAL A 10 -11.27 -6.22 -8.52
N ASN A 11 -10.72 -6.92 -7.54
CA ASN A 11 -11.42 -7.33 -6.30
C ASN A 11 -11.55 -6.20 -5.27
N LEU A 12 -11.43 -4.94 -5.70
CA LEU A 12 -11.59 -3.75 -4.88
C LEU A 12 -12.96 -3.13 -5.09
N VAL A 13 -13.60 -2.73 -3.99
CA VAL A 13 -14.84 -1.95 -4.04
C VAL A 13 -14.50 -0.49 -4.33
N PHE A 14 -15.26 0.12 -5.25
CA PHE A 14 -15.18 1.56 -5.49
C PHE A 14 -15.71 2.35 -4.28
N LEU A 15 -14.91 3.29 -3.78
CA LEU A 15 -15.25 4.17 -2.67
C LEU A 15 -15.48 5.61 -3.16
N GLN A 16 -14.40 6.33 -3.42
CA GLN A 16 -14.44 7.73 -3.84
C GLN A 16 -13.18 8.11 -4.61
N LYS A 17 -13.34 8.74 -5.78
CA LYS A 17 -12.20 9.31 -6.52
C LYS A 17 -11.63 10.53 -5.82
N SER A 18 -10.31 10.58 -5.71
CA SER A 18 -9.57 11.75 -5.23
C SER A 18 -8.31 11.99 -6.06
N ARG A 19 -8.07 13.25 -6.40
CA ARG A 19 -6.82 13.73 -7.01
C ARG A 19 -6.06 14.68 -6.10
N LYS A 20 -6.44 14.73 -4.82
CA LYS A 20 -5.74 15.53 -3.82
C LYS A 20 -4.32 15.02 -3.68
N ARG A 21 -3.39 15.93 -3.38
CA ARG A 21 -2.00 15.57 -3.11
C ARG A 21 -1.93 14.68 -1.87
N ILE A 22 -1.31 13.52 -2.01
CA ILE A 22 -1.02 12.59 -0.91
C ILE A 22 0.26 13.05 -0.19
N LYS A 23 0.29 12.94 1.13
CA LYS A 23 1.43 13.33 1.97
C LYS A 23 1.73 12.27 3.04
N PRO A 24 2.95 12.20 3.59
CA PRO A 24 3.26 11.33 4.72
C PRO A 24 2.28 11.53 5.87
N GLY A 25 1.82 10.45 6.49
CA GLY A 25 0.80 10.46 7.54
C GLY A 25 -0.63 10.35 7.04
N THR A 26 -0.88 10.40 5.73
CA THR A 26 -2.21 10.11 5.17
C THR A 26 -2.62 8.67 5.51
N VAL A 27 -3.70 8.53 6.27
CA VAL A 27 -4.37 7.25 6.52
C VAL A 27 -5.44 7.06 5.46
N PHE A 28 -5.48 5.88 4.86
CA PHE A 28 -6.45 5.53 3.85
C PHE A 28 -7.06 4.16 4.13
N VAL A 29 -8.24 3.95 3.57
CA VAL A 29 -8.95 2.67 3.59
C VAL A 29 -9.18 2.16 2.17
N PHE A 30 -9.35 0.85 2.07
CA PHE A 30 -9.87 0.15 0.90
C PHE A 30 -10.75 -1.01 1.36
N GLN A 31 -11.55 -1.56 0.45
CA GLN A 31 -12.37 -2.74 0.73
C GLN A 31 -12.19 -3.78 -0.36
N LEU A 32 -12.21 -5.05 0.05
CA LEU A 32 -12.26 -6.18 -0.86
C LEU A 32 -13.71 -6.62 -1.06
N ILE A 33 -14.05 -7.11 -2.25
CA ILE A 33 -15.39 -7.65 -2.53
C ILE A 33 -15.74 -8.86 -1.63
N PHE A 34 -14.73 -9.54 -1.10
CA PHE A 34 -14.86 -10.71 -0.22
C PHE A 34 -15.14 -10.34 1.25
N GLU A 35 -14.97 -9.08 1.62
CA GLU A 35 -15.11 -8.56 2.99
C GLU A 35 -16.18 -7.45 3.03
N PRO A 36 -17.46 -7.76 2.75
CA PRO A 36 -18.51 -6.75 2.62
C PRO A 36 -18.63 -5.93 3.90
N ASP A 37 -18.74 -4.62 3.73
CA ASP A 37 -18.86 -3.62 4.81
C ASP A 37 -17.70 -3.62 5.82
N LYS A 38 -16.54 -4.19 5.45
CA LYS A 38 -15.31 -4.12 6.24
C LYS A 38 -14.27 -3.27 5.54
N PHE A 39 -13.37 -2.69 6.32
CA PHE A 39 -12.33 -1.79 5.81
C PHE A 39 -10.94 -2.29 6.19
N ARG A 40 -10.07 -2.36 5.19
CA ARG A 40 -8.64 -2.56 5.35
C ARG A 40 -7.95 -1.21 5.39
N PHE A 41 -6.92 -1.08 6.22
CA PHE A 41 -6.25 0.19 6.49
C PHE A 41 -4.84 0.24 5.95
N GLY A 42 -4.47 1.39 5.43
CA GLY A 42 -3.09 1.72 5.10
C GLY A 42 -2.70 3.11 5.57
N MET A 43 -1.39 3.34 5.68
CA MET A 43 -0.81 4.64 6.00
C MET A 43 0.32 4.94 5.04
N VAL A 44 0.37 6.17 4.55
CA VAL A 44 1.48 6.68 3.74
C VAL A 44 2.64 7.03 4.66
N ALA A 45 3.73 6.26 4.61
CA ALA A 45 4.91 6.48 5.44
C ALA A 45 5.89 7.49 4.82
N SER A 46 5.91 7.58 3.48
CA SER A 46 6.75 8.51 2.73
C SER A 46 6.18 8.76 1.33
N THR A 47 6.51 9.90 0.72
CA THR A 47 6.19 10.23 -0.68
C THR A 47 7.44 10.63 -1.47
N THR A 48 8.62 10.34 -0.94
CA THR A 48 9.92 10.76 -1.48
C THR A 48 10.81 9.58 -1.84
N LEU A 49 10.23 8.37 -1.89
CA LEU A 49 10.96 7.15 -2.19
C LEU A 49 11.51 7.22 -3.62
N ILE A 50 12.74 6.76 -3.81
CA ILE A 50 13.39 6.66 -5.12
C ILE A 50 13.46 5.18 -5.49
N MET A 51 12.90 4.83 -6.65
CA MET A 51 12.90 3.46 -7.15
C MET A 51 13.38 3.45 -8.59
N SER A 52 14.63 3.01 -8.80
CA SER A 52 15.27 3.06 -10.12
C SER A 52 15.18 4.49 -10.74
N SER A 53 14.54 4.64 -11.90
CA SER A 53 14.34 5.93 -12.58
C SER A 53 13.08 6.69 -12.14
N CYS A 54 12.30 6.16 -11.20
CA CYS A 54 11.09 6.82 -10.70
C CYS A 54 11.40 7.56 -9.40
N ASP A 55 11.25 8.89 -9.44
CA ASP A 55 11.28 9.73 -8.25
C ASP A 55 9.87 9.89 -7.65
N LYS A 56 9.80 10.24 -6.36
CA LYS A 56 8.53 10.55 -5.65
C LYS A 56 7.54 9.38 -5.59
N VAL A 57 8.04 8.16 -5.43
CA VAL A 57 7.21 6.99 -5.19
C VAL A 57 6.62 7.06 -3.78
N THR A 58 5.37 6.59 -3.62
CA THR A 58 4.67 6.59 -2.34
C THR A 58 4.97 5.28 -1.61
N LEU A 59 5.56 5.37 -0.43
CA LEU A 59 5.73 4.24 0.48
C LEU A 59 4.48 4.13 1.36
N VAL A 60 3.83 2.97 1.34
CA VAL A 60 2.68 2.70 2.18
C VAL A 60 2.90 1.47 3.06
N TYR A 61 2.28 1.51 4.23
CA TYR A 61 2.06 0.35 5.08
C TYR A 61 0.63 -0.12 4.89
N ILE A 62 0.44 -1.44 4.79
CA ILE A 62 -0.87 -2.08 4.75
C ILE A 62 -0.98 -2.91 6.03
N TYR A 63 -1.91 -2.55 6.92
CA TYR A 63 -2.00 -3.14 8.25
C TYR A 63 -2.78 -4.45 8.24
N ASP A 64 -2.38 -5.39 9.10
CA ASP A 64 -3.15 -6.59 9.39
C ASP A 64 -4.27 -6.26 10.38
N TYR A 65 -5.24 -5.52 9.86
CA TYR A 65 -6.40 -5.05 10.61
C TYR A 65 -7.61 -4.98 9.69
N LEU A 66 -8.75 -5.43 10.21
CA LEU A 66 -10.04 -5.41 9.53
C LEU A 66 -11.03 -4.62 10.39
N GLY A 67 -11.28 -3.36 10.03
CA GLY A 67 -12.16 -2.48 10.79
C GLY A 67 -13.62 -2.59 10.36
N ASN A 68 -14.51 -2.23 11.28
CA ASN A 68 -15.96 -2.23 11.09
C ASN A 68 -16.50 -0.89 10.55
N SER A 69 -15.69 0.17 10.63
CA SER A 69 -15.97 1.47 10.04
C SER A 69 -14.67 2.11 9.53
N LYS A 70 -14.76 3.29 8.93
CA LYS A 70 -13.61 4.04 8.42
C LYS A 70 -12.79 4.74 9.53
N GLU A 71 -13.38 4.85 10.72
CA GLU A 71 -12.84 5.49 11.93
C GLU A 71 -12.33 4.46 12.95
N ASP A 72 -12.57 3.17 12.70
CA ASP A 72 -12.06 2.05 13.48
C ASP A 72 -10.58 1.81 13.16
N PHE A 73 -9.71 2.70 13.65
CA PHE A 73 -8.29 2.67 13.29
C PHE A 73 -7.50 1.55 13.99
N PRO A 74 -6.52 0.93 13.31
CA PRO A 74 -5.57 0.05 13.97
C PRO A 74 -4.65 0.81 14.94
N ASP A 75 -3.99 0.08 15.83
CA ASP A 75 -2.83 0.59 16.56
C ASP A 75 -1.62 0.71 15.60
N PHE A 76 -1.37 1.93 15.13
CA PHE A 76 -0.28 2.23 14.21
C PHE A 76 1.11 2.00 14.83
N ALA A 77 1.28 2.17 16.15
CA ALA A 77 2.58 1.99 16.81
C ALA A 77 2.98 0.51 16.88
N ALA A 78 2.00 -0.40 16.95
CA ALA A 78 2.25 -1.84 16.93
C ALA A 78 2.86 -2.31 15.60
N LYS A 79 2.72 -1.54 14.51
CA LYS A 79 3.29 -1.83 13.18
C LYS A 79 3.02 -3.27 12.70
N LYS A 80 1.84 -3.79 13.03
CA LYS A 80 1.37 -5.10 12.57
C LYS A 80 0.94 -4.99 11.11
N LEU A 81 1.86 -5.28 10.20
CA LEU A 81 1.61 -5.18 8.76
C LEU A 81 1.10 -6.50 8.19
N LEU A 82 0.11 -6.42 7.29
CA LEU A 82 -0.36 -7.53 6.48
C LEU A 82 0.64 -7.83 5.35
N LEU A 83 1.15 -6.77 4.73
CA LEU A 83 2.17 -6.81 3.69
C LEU A 83 3.41 -6.08 4.18
N PRO A 84 4.63 -6.47 3.74
CA PRO A 84 5.81 -5.62 3.91
C PRO A 84 5.59 -4.20 3.34
N PRO A 85 6.43 -3.21 3.63
CA PRO A 85 6.32 -1.87 3.07
C PRO A 85 6.21 -1.90 1.54
N GLN A 86 5.18 -1.25 0.99
CA GLN A 86 4.88 -1.27 -0.44
C GLN A 86 5.20 0.08 -1.08
N ALA A 87 5.96 0.04 -2.18
CA ALA A 87 6.21 1.19 -3.03
C ALA A 87 5.15 1.26 -4.13
N ILE A 88 4.27 2.26 -4.09
CA ILE A 88 3.14 2.41 -5.01
C ILE A 88 3.05 3.81 -5.60
N ASN A 89 2.31 3.92 -6.71
CA ASN A 89 1.84 5.21 -7.21
C ASN A 89 0.51 5.62 -6.55
N THR A 90 -0.03 6.77 -6.95
CA THR A 90 -1.28 7.32 -6.40
C THR A 90 -2.54 6.89 -7.15
N LEU A 91 -2.47 5.91 -8.05
CA LEU A 91 -3.62 5.49 -8.86
C LEU A 91 -4.78 4.92 -8.04
N GLY A 92 -4.51 4.35 -6.86
CA GLY A 92 -5.59 3.85 -5.98
C GLY A 92 -6.59 4.95 -5.61
N TRP A 93 -6.11 6.16 -5.33
CA TRP A 93 -6.97 7.31 -5.03
C TRP A 93 -7.66 7.87 -6.27
N SER A 94 -6.95 8.02 -7.39
CA SER A 94 -7.51 8.63 -8.60
C SER A 94 -8.51 7.71 -9.32
N SER A 95 -8.34 6.39 -9.19
CA SER A 95 -9.32 5.38 -9.63
C SER A 95 -10.50 5.22 -8.67
N GLY A 96 -10.33 5.62 -7.40
CA GLY A 96 -11.39 5.67 -6.40
C GLY A 96 -11.49 4.44 -5.50
N PHE A 97 -10.46 3.60 -5.47
CA PHE A 97 -10.39 2.43 -4.61
C PHE A 97 -9.80 2.73 -3.24
N PHE A 98 -8.96 3.78 -3.13
CA PHE A 98 -8.40 4.24 -1.85
C PHE A 98 -9.05 5.55 -1.42
N GLU A 99 -9.56 5.57 -0.19
CA GLU A 99 -10.19 6.75 0.40
C GLU A 99 -9.36 7.25 1.59
N THR A 100 -9.00 8.53 1.59
CA THR A 100 -8.34 9.16 2.73
C THR A 100 -9.35 9.44 3.84
N VAL A 101 -9.07 8.93 5.04
CA VAL A 101 -9.97 9.01 6.21
C VAL A 101 -9.38 9.84 7.35
N ALA A 102 -8.05 9.94 7.44
CA ALA A 102 -7.38 10.72 8.47
C ALA A 102 -5.98 11.19 8.04
N TYR A 103 -5.38 12.02 8.88
CA TYR A 103 -3.99 12.45 8.78
C TYR A 103 -3.30 12.36 10.14
N LEU A 104 -2.20 11.64 10.19
CA LEU A 104 -1.32 11.51 11.35
C LEU A 104 -0.12 12.44 11.19
N ASP A 105 0.23 13.13 12.27
CA ASP A 105 1.43 13.97 12.33
C ASP A 105 2.64 13.08 12.70
N LEU A 106 3.36 12.60 11.69
CA LEU A 106 4.46 11.66 11.89
C LEU A 106 5.69 12.28 12.58
N ASP A 107 5.79 13.61 12.62
CA ASP A 107 6.84 14.29 13.38
C ASP A 107 6.58 14.21 14.89
N LYS A 108 5.29 14.18 15.28
CA LYS A 108 4.88 13.96 16.68
C LYS A 108 4.80 12.48 17.07
N HIS A 109 4.71 11.60 16.08
CA HIS A 109 4.56 10.15 16.26
C HIS A 109 5.57 9.36 15.42
N PRO A 110 6.89 9.52 15.66
CA PRO A 110 7.91 8.80 14.91
C PRO A 110 7.79 7.26 15.06
N GLU A 111 7.21 6.78 16.15
CA GLU A 111 6.99 5.36 16.43
C GLU A 111 6.09 4.66 15.41
N TYR A 112 5.23 5.41 14.70
CA TYR A 112 4.36 4.89 13.64
C TYR A 112 5.13 4.49 12.38
N LYS A 113 6.40 4.89 12.25
CA LYS A 113 7.27 4.49 11.14
C LYS A 113 8.29 3.44 11.56
N PHE A 114 8.73 2.64 10.58
CA PHE A 114 10.00 1.94 10.71
C PHE A 114 11.15 2.95 10.57
N PRO A 115 12.25 2.78 11.33
CA PRO A 115 13.39 3.69 11.28
C PRO A 115 14.14 3.63 9.95
N GLN A 116 14.03 2.51 9.23
CA GLN A 116 14.64 2.28 7.93
C GLN A 116 13.77 1.32 7.12
N HIS A 117 13.82 1.43 5.80
CA HIS A 117 13.15 0.51 4.89
C HIS A 117 14.16 -0.03 3.87
N HIS A 118 14.15 -1.35 3.71
CA HIS A 118 14.94 -2.03 2.70
C HIS A 118 14.03 -2.80 1.74
N PHE A 119 14.48 -2.91 0.50
CA PHE A 119 13.72 -3.48 -0.60
C PHE A 119 14.56 -4.50 -1.35
N ALA A 120 14.06 -5.72 -1.47
CA ALA A 120 14.71 -6.76 -2.25
C ALA A 120 14.52 -6.52 -3.75
N SER A 121 15.59 -6.67 -4.54
CA SER A 121 15.50 -6.62 -5.99
C SER A 121 14.58 -7.71 -6.52
N PHE A 122 13.64 -7.34 -7.39
CA PHE A 122 12.81 -8.32 -8.10
C PHE A 122 13.61 -9.16 -9.12
N VAL A 123 14.71 -8.62 -9.64
CA VAL A 123 15.48 -9.22 -10.75
C VAL A 123 16.73 -9.95 -10.24
N ARG A 124 17.36 -9.47 -9.17
CA ARG A 124 18.64 -10.00 -8.68
C ARG A 124 18.52 -10.54 -7.26
N LYS A 125 18.64 -11.86 -7.11
CA LYS A 125 18.63 -12.51 -5.79
C LYS A 125 19.79 -12.00 -4.93
N GLY A 126 19.51 -11.66 -3.67
CA GLY A 126 20.51 -11.18 -2.71
C GLY A 126 20.96 -9.74 -2.92
N VAL A 127 20.26 -8.96 -3.76
CA VAL A 127 20.51 -7.53 -3.93
C VAL A 127 19.38 -6.75 -3.26
N TYR A 128 19.76 -5.76 -2.45
CA TYR A 128 18.84 -4.98 -1.64
C TYR A 128 19.13 -3.49 -1.79
N TYR A 129 18.09 -2.67 -1.62
CA TYR A 129 18.19 -1.22 -1.73
C TYR A 129 17.52 -0.51 -0.55
N ASP A 130 17.99 0.68 -0.20
CA ASP A 130 17.33 1.60 0.73
C ASP A 130 16.28 2.48 0.04
N GLU A 131 15.66 3.38 0.81
CA GLU A 131 14.66 4.34 0.36
C GLU A 131 15.14 5.34 -0.71
N PHE A 132 16.46 5.47 -0.85
CA PHE A 132 17.13 6.40 -1.74
C PHE A 132 17.76 5.68 -2.94
N ASN A 133 17.42 4.39 -3.15
CA ASN A 133 17.92 3.56 -4.22
C ASN A 133 19.43 3.24 -4.13
N ASN A 134 20.03 3.37 -2.94
CA ASN A 134 21.39 2.90 -2.69
C ASN A 134 21.38 1.40 -2.41
N GLN A 135 22.34 0.66 -2.96
CA GLN A 135 22.49 -0.76 -2.64
C GLN A 135 23.01 -0.93 -1.21
N VAL A 136 22.42 -1.86 -0.47
CA VAL A 136 22.83 -2.21 0.91
C VAL A 136 23.27 -3.67 1.00
N GLN A 137 24.17 -3.97 1.94
CA GLN A 137 24.69 -5.34 2.17
C GLN A 137 23.89 -6.08 3.24
N ASP A 138 23.50 -5.38 4.31
CA ASP A 138 22.78 -5.94 5.45
C ASP A 138 21.33 -5.41 5.48
N PRO A 139 20.40 -6.08 4.78
CA PRO A 139 19.01 -5.65 4.74
C PRO A 139 18.32 -5.85 6.09
N VAL A 140 17.22 -5.12 6.32
CA VAL A 140 16.49 -5.12 7.59
C VAL A 140 15.02 -5.32 7.31
N GLU A 141 14.42 -6.27 8.03
CA GLU A 141 13.01 -6.63 7.90
C GLU A 141 12.09 -5.57 8.53
N PRO A 142 10.84 -5.42 8.03
CA PRO A 142 10.26 -6.15 6.90
C PRO A 142 10.76 -5.67 5.53
N LEU A 143 11.13 -6.60 4.65
CA LEU A 143 11.63 -6.30 3.31
C LEU A 143 10.51 -6.09 2.30
N GLY A 144 10.45 -4.87 1.74
CA GLY A 144 9.63 -4.58 0.58
C GLY A 144 10.20 -5.19 -0.70
N VAL A 145 9.49 -5.02 -1.81
CA VAL A 145 9.99 -5.35 -3.15
C VAL A 145 10.44 -4.06 -3.82
N HIS A 146 11.63 -4.07 -4.41
CA HIS A 146 12.14 -2.98 -5.23
C HIS A 146 11.43 -2.97 -6.57
N GLY A 147 10.38 -2.16 -6.67
CA GLY A 147 9.52 -2.06 -7.84
C GLY A 147 8.34 -1.13 -7.55
N LEU A 148 7.81 -0.48 -8.59
CA LEU A 148 6.66 0.42 -8.48
C LEU A 148 5.35 -0.36 -8.69
N GLY A 149 4.53 -0.45 -7.66
CA GLY A 149 3.18 -1.00 -7.73
C GLY A 149 2.08 0.05 -7.94
N ASN A 150 0.86 -0.44 -8.11
CA ASN A 150 -0.36 0.35 -8.07
C ASN A 150 -1.42 -0.33 -7.16
N HIS A 151 -2.67 0.09 -7.22
CA HIS A 151 -3.74 -0.51 -6.42
C HIS A 151 -4.01 -1.99 -6.74
N ARG A 152 -3.85 -2.44 -8.00
CA ARG A 152 -3.92 -3.86 -8.36
C ARG A 152 -2.79 -4.66 -7.71
N THR A 153 -1.56 -4.15 -7.75
CA THR A 153 -0.43 -4.79 -7.06
C THR A 153 -0.66 -4.94 -5.55
N VAL A 154 -1.32 -3.96 -4.91
CA VAL A 154 -1.68 -4.05 -3.49
C VAL A 154 -2.78 -5.10 -3.30
N GLU A 155 -3.84 -5.04 -4.09
CA GLU A 155 -4.94 -6.00 -4.06
C GLU A 155 -4.44 -7.44 -4.24
N ASP A 156 -3.67 -7.74 -5.29
CA ASP A 156 -3.16 -9.09 -5.57
C ASP A 156 -2.40 -9.65 -4.37
N LYS A 157 -1.49 -8.85 -3.81
CA LYS A 157 -0.70 -9.25 -2.64
C LYS A 157 -1.55 -9.45 -1.40
N VAL A 158 -2.57 -8.60 -1.19
CA VAL A 158 -3.51 -8.75 -0.08
C VAL A 158 -4.34 -10.03 -0.27
N CYS A 159 -4.88 -10.28 -1.47
CA CYS A 159 -5.67 -11.46 -1.77
C CYS A 159 -4.85 -12.74 -1.58
N ASP A 160 -3.64 -12.80 -2.14
CA ASP A 160 -2.69 -13.90 -1.94
C ASP A 160 -2.42 -14.15 -0.45
N LYS A 161 -2.14 -13.08 0.30
CA LYS A 161 -1.86 -13.16 1.74
C LYS A 161 -3.05 -13.67 2.56
N LEU A 162 -4.27 -13.34 2.15
CA LEU A 162 -5.52 -13.72 2.82
C LEU A 162 -6.12 -15.03 2.29
N GLY A 163 -5.57 -15.60 1.22
CA GLY A 163 -6.10 -16.80 0.56
C GLY A 163 -7.36 -16.55 -0.29
N TYR A 164 -7.57 -15.32 -0.74
CA TYR A 164 -8.63 -14.98 -1.70
C TYR A 164 -8.16 -15.16 -3.15
N PRO A 165 -9.08 -15.43 -4.09
CA PRO A 165 -8.76 -15.43 -5.52
C PRO A 165 -8.23 -14.05 -5.96
N CYS A 166 -7.12 -14.02 -6.70
CA CYS A 166 -6.63 -12.81 -7.36
C CYS A 166 -7.52 -12.45 -8.56
N SER A 167 -7.49 -11.19 -8.99
CA SER A 167 -8.20 -10.75 -10.18
C SER A 167 -7.66 -11.45 -11.43
N GLU A 168 -8.53 -11.77 -12.39
CA GLU A 168 -8.10 -12.26 -13.71
C GLU A 168 -7.48 -11.11 -14.52
N ASP A 169 -6.38 -11.40 -15.22
CA ASP A 169 -5.64 -10.48 -16.10
C ASP A 169 -6.37 -10.20 -17.43
#